data_AF-A0AA37QE85-F1
#
_entry.id   AF-A0AA37QE85-F1
#
_cell.length_a   1.000
_cell.length_b   1.000
_cell.length_c   1.000
_cell.angle_alpha   90.00
_cell.angle_beta   90.00
_cell.angle_gamma   90.00
#
_symmetry.space_group_name_H-M   'P 1'
#
loop_
_entity.id
_entity.type
_entity.pdbx_description
1 polymer ?
#
loop_
_entity_poly.entity_id
_entity_poly.type
_entity_poly.pdbx_seq_one_letter_code
_entity_poly.pdbx_strand_id
1 'polypeptide(L)'
;MATIFPREEKAEMLFDKILANPEACRRLKRTFYDAIDSGDEFVTENLPAKQFTAALFDAYENKDLTAFLMAVCQNSMFDLLRNAFLIPFKFNADGQTNPYFLTDEEGKLLENLPIHVKEKEYEKFRKVYQKRDKVKMYLAHGYKKRHYYDSETMETQEYKMGEHDGVLLIYELPDTVKEKKTEAEAYAAVWDIMMELQKELPNSVVYYGQDFLQEEGKRFDEMGVFLPLEHFSDRLERHIEKADQIVYGK
;
A
#
# COMPACT_ATOMS: atom_id res chain seq x y z
N MET A 1 18.79 14.07 12.94
CA MET A 1 19.49 12.93 13.58
C MET A 1 20.92 12.85 13.06
N ALA A 2 21.88 12.49 13.90
CA ALA A 2 23.23 12.17 13.44
C ALA A 2 23.20 10.84 12.67
N THR A 3 23.99 10.72 11.59
CA THR A 3 24.14 9.46 10.88
C THR A 3 24.88 8.47 11.79
N ILE A 4 24.47 7.20 11.79
CA ILE A 4 25.09 6.14 12.61
C ILE A 4 26.59 5.99 12.29
N PHE A 5 26.98 6.30 11.05
CA PHE A 5 28.36 6.32 10.58
C PHE A 5 28.77 7.69 10.05
N PRO A 6 30.05 8.10 10.22
CA PRO A 6 30.58 9.29 9.58
C PRO A 6 30.57 9.13 8.06
N ARG A 7 30.36 10.24 7.34
CA ARG A 7 30.36 10.27 5.88
C ARG A 7 31.73 10.65 5.35
N GLU A 8 32.06 10.14 4.17
CA GLU A 8 33.26 10.53 3.44
C GLU A 8 33.03 11.90 2.78
N GLU A 9 34.01 12.79 2.91
CA GLU A 9 33.95 14.12 2.29
C GLU A 9 34.31 14.04 0.80
N LYS A 10 33.55 14.75 -0.06
CA LYS A 10 33.80 14.87 -1.51
C LYS A 10 33.86 13.54 -2.27
N ALA A 11 32.98 12.61 -1.90
CA ALA A 11 32.89 11.30 -2.55
C ALA A 11 32.41 11.34 -4.02
N GLU A 12 31.78 12.45 -4.46
CA GLU A 12 31.28 12.68 -5.83
C GLU A 12 32.30 12.30 -6.92
N MET A 13 33.56 12.73 -6.77
CA MET A 13 34.62 12.42 -7.75
C MET A 13 34.92 10.92 -7.87
N LEU A 14 34.72 10.15 -6.80
CA LEU A 14 34.86 8.70 -6.80
C LEU A 14 33.64 8.04 -7.44
N PHE A 15 32.44 8.55 -7.15
CA PHE A 15 31.18 8.06 -7.71
C PHE A 15 31.14 8.21 -9.23
N ASP A 16 31.54 9.37 -9.76
CA ASP A 16 31.65 9.61 -11.21
C ASP A 16 32.57 8.60 -11.90
N LYS A 17 33.72 8.30 -11.28
CA LYS A 17 34.68 7.29 -11.80
C LYS A 17 34.10 5.89 -11.79
N ILE A 18 33.32 5.53 -10.77
CA ILE A 18 32.67 4.22 -10.69
C ILE A 18 31.55 4.12 -11.74
N LEU A 19 30.72 5.16 -11.89
CA LEU A 19 29.64 5.22 -12.88
C LEU A 19 30.14 5.19 -14.34
N ALA A 20 31.33 5.74 -14.59
CA ALA A 20 31.98 5.67 -15.89
C ALA A 20 32.50 4.26 -16.26
N ASN A 21 32.58 3.34 -15.29
CA ASN A 21 33.07 1.97 -15.48
C ASN A 21 31.94 0.93 -15.33
N PRO A 22 31.43 0.35 -16.43
CA PRO A 22 30.36 -0.64 -16.38
C PRO A 22 30.69 -1.88 -15.53
N GLU A 23 31.95 -2.31 -15.51
CA GLU A 23 32.36 -3.48 -14.73
C GLU A 23 32.42 -3.19 -13.24
N ALA A 24 32.84 -1.98 -12.86
CA ALA A 24 32.79 -1.53 -11.47
C ALA A 24 31.34 -1.49 -10.95
N CYS A 25 30.41 -0.98 -11.78
CA CYS A 25 28.98 -1.00 -11.46
C CYS A 25 28.44 -2.43 -11.28
N ARG A 26 28.79 -3.37 -12.18
CA ARG A 26 28.38 -4.79 -12.06
C ARG A 26 28.92 -5.43 -10.78
N ARG A 27 30.19 -5.19 -10.48
CA ARG A 27 30.84 -5.73 -9.27
C ARG A 27 30.18 -5.18 -8.00
N LEU A 28 29.93 -3.88 -7.94
CA LEU A 28 29.26 -3.26 -6.80
C LEU A 28 27.84 -3.81 -6.60
N LYS A 29 27.05 -3.92 -7.68
CA LYS A 29 25.73 -4.55 -7.64
C LYS A 29 25.82 -5.97 -7.10
N ARG A 30 26.73 -6.80 -7.61
CA ARG A 30 26.92 -8.19 -7.13
C ARG A 30 27.27 -8.23 -5.66
N THR A 31 28.27 -7.44 -5.23
CA THR A 31 28.68 -7.37 -3.82
C THR A 31 27.55 -6.96 -2.88
N PHE A 32 26.65 -6.07 -3.33
CA PHE A 32 25.48 -5.69 -2.55
C PHE A 32 24.48 -6.85 -2.38
N TYR A 33 24.11 -7.52 -3.49
CA TYR A 33 23.20 -8.66 -3.39
C TYR A 33 23.83 -9.84 -2.64
N ASP A 34 25.11 -10.15 -2.86
CA ASP A 34 25.84 -11.18 -2.08
C ASP A 34 25.81 -10.90 -0.56
N ALA A 35 25.73 -9.63 -0.15
CA ALA A 35 25.67 -9.23 1.25
C ALA A 35 24.25 -9.26 1.85
N ILE A 36 23.21 -9.22 1.02
CA ILE A 36 21.79 -9.24 1.43
C ILE A 36 21.18 -10.64 1.26
N ASP A 37 21.77 -11.46 0.38
CA ASP A 37 21.26 -12.78 0.01
C ASP A 37 21.60 -13.81 1.09
N SER A 38 20.66 -13.94 2.04
CA SER A 38 20.49 -15.12 2.89
C SER A 38 19.20 -15.86 2.57
N GLY A 39 18.93 -16.14 1.28
CA GLY A 39 18.28 -17.40 0.93
C GLY A 39 16.90 -17.39 0.28
N ASP A 40 16.37 -16.25 -0.18
CA ASP A 40 15.20 -16.27 -1.07
C ASP A 40 15.46 -15.40 -2.31
N GLU A 41 15.29 -16.00 -3.49
CA GLU A 41 15.38 -15.33 -4.79
C GLU A 41 14.46 -14.10 -4.78
N PHE A 42 15.02 -12.92 -4.53
CA PHE A 42 14.40 -11.67 -4.92
C PHE A 42 14.32 -11.67 -6.44
N VAL A 43 13.20 -12.16 -6.99
CA VAL A 43 12.82 -11.93 -8.39
C VAL A 43 12.37 -10.48 -8.52
N THR A 44 13.29 -9.55 -8.28
CA THR A 44 13.18 -8.17 -8.71
C THR A 44 13.73 -8.14 -10.13
N GLU A 45 12.97 -7.64 -11.09
CA GLU A 45 13.51 -7.36 -12.42
C GLU A 45 14.83 -6.61 -12.27
N ASN A 46 15.89 -7.25 -12.72
CA ASN A 46 17.24 -6.85 -12.37
C ASN A 46 17.56 -5.49 -13.01
N LEU A 47 17.50 -4.40 -12.23
CA LEU A 47 17.88 -3.07 -12.69
C LEU A 47 19.31 -3.12 -13.28
N PRO A 48 19.60 -2.50 -14.44
CA PRO A 48 20.95 -2.41 -14.98
C PRO A 48 21.96 -1.92 -13.94
N ALA A 49 23.15 -2.53 -13.89
CA ALA A 49 24.12 -2.27 -12.83
C ALA A 49 24.52 -0.79 -12.67
N LYS A 50 24.52 -0.05 -13.78
CA LYS A 50 24.80 1.40 -13.78
C LYS A 50 23.68 2.21 -13.11
N GLN A 51 22.42 1.86 -13.36
CA GLN A 51 21.26 2.50 -12.73
C GLN A 51 21.20 2.17 -11.23
N PHE A 52 21.49 0.91 -10.85
CA PHE A 52 21.64 0.51 -9.44
C PHE A 52 22.71 1.35 -8.72
N THR A 53 23.88 1.49 -9.35
CA THR A 53 25.00 2.24 -8.76
C THR A 53 24.69 3.73 -8.64
N ALA A 54 24.01 4.31 -9.64
CA ALA A 54 23.58 5.70 -9.60
C ALA A 54 22.57 5.96 -8.47
N ALA A 55 21.55 5.11 -8.34
CA ALA A 55 20.55 5.22 -7.27
C ALA A 55 21.19 5.05 -5.87
N LEU A 56 22.17 4.16 -5.73
CA LEU A 56 22.90 3.98 -4.47
C LEU A 56 23.69 5.23 -4.06
N PHE A 57 24.39 5.87 -5.00
CA PHE A 57 25.15 7.08 -4.73
C PHE A 57 24.24 8.28 -4.47
N ASP A 58 23.18 8.43 -5.25
CA ASP A 58 22.19 9.50 -5.05
C ASP A 58 21.53 9.40 -3.66
N ALA A 59 21.11 8.21 -3.26
CA ALA A 59 20.57 7.96 -1.93
C ALA A 59 21.57 8.25 -0.80
N TYR A 60 22.86 7.94 -1.03
CA TYR A 60 23.92 8.31 -0.10
C TYR A 60 24.02 9.83 0.02
N GLU A 61 24.17 10.55 -1.08
CA GLU A 61 24.30 12.02 -1.17
C GLU A 61 23.11 12.74 -0.53
N ASN A 62 21.91 12.43 -1.01
CA ASN A 62 20.66 13.10 -0.67
C ASN A 62 20.02 12.60 0.63
N LYS A 63 20.53 11.51 1.22
CA LYS A 63 19.92 10.79 2.36
C LYS A 63 18.52 10.27 2.02
N ASP A 64 18.28 9.98 0.75
CA ASP A 64 17.00 9.50 0.25
C ASP A 64 17.01 7.97 0.14
N LEU A 65 16.70 7.30 1.25
CA LEU A 65 16.57 5.84 1.29
C LEU A 65 15.44 5.35 0.37
N THR A 66 14.40 6.16 0.14
CA THR A 66 13.25 5.77 -0.68
C THR A 66 13.67 5.60 -2.14
N ALA A 67 14.47 6.52 -2.69
CA ALA A 67 15.02 6.39 -4.04
C ALA A 67 15.82 5.09 -4.22
N PHE A 68 16.58 4.70 -3.19
CA PHE A 68 17.32 3.44 -3.22
C PHE A 68 16.41 2.21 -3.15
N LEU A 69 15.43 2.19 -2.25
CA LEU A 69 14.48 1.10 -2.13
C LEU A 69 13.68 0.89 -3.43
N MET A 70 13.30 1.98 -4.10
CA MET A 70 12.66 1.91 -5.41
C MET A 70 13.55 1.23 -6.45
N ALA A 71 14.86 1.51 -6.45
CA ALA A 71 15.80 0.91 -7.38
C ALA A 71 16.05 -0.59 -7.11
N VAL A 72 16.01 -1.01 -5.85
CA VAL A 72 16.35 -2.39 -5.46
C VAL A 72 15.14 -3.30 -5.43
N CYS A 73 14.01 -2.83 -4.90
CA CYS A 73 12.82 -3.65 -4.68
C CYS A 73 11.53 -3.05 -5.25
N GLN A 74 11.59 -1.99 -6.06
CA GLN A 74 10.42 -1.38 -6.73
C GLN A 74 9.33 -0.90 -5.75
N ASN A 75 9.73 -0.56 -4.51
CA ASN A 75 8.85 -0.08 -3.45
C ASN A 75 9.48 1.13 -2.78
N SER A 76 8.67 2.15 -2.46
CA SER A 76 9.08 3.18 -1.50
C SER A 76 9.09 2.60 -0.07
N MET A 77 9.66 3.35 0.88
CA MET A 77 9.57 2.97 2.30
C MET A 77 8.10 2.80 2.74
N PHE A 78 7.22 3.69 2.30
CA PHE A 78 5.79 3.60 2.64
C PHE A 78 5.09 2.44 1.94
N ASP A 79 5.50 2.07 0.73
CA ASP A 79 4.96 0.86 0.09
C ASP A 79 5.38 -0.40 0.83
N LEU A 80 6.63 -0.48 1.32
CA LEU A 80 7.05 -1.59 2.16
C LEU A 80 6.23 -1.66 3.45
N LEU A 81 5.99 -0.52 4.10
CA LEU A 81 5.14 -0.47 5.30
C LEU A 81 3.69 -0.91 5.01
N ARG A 82 3.09 -0.45 3.90
CA ARG A 82 1.74 -0.88 3.46
C ARG A 82 1.69 -2.36 3.13
N ASN A 83 2.70 -2.85 2.40
CA ASN A 83 2.79 -4.24 1.98
C ASN A 83 3.05 -5.19 3.14
N ALA A 84 3.72 -4.71 4.19
CA ALA A 84 3.90 -5.40 5.46
C ALA A 84 2.69 -5.25 6.41
N PHE A 85 1.61 -4.60 5.96
CA PHE A 85 0.41 -4.35 6.77
C PHE A 85 0.69 -3.56 8.05
N LEU A 86 1.66 -2.64 8.03
CA LEU A 86 2.05 -1.81 9.18
C LEU A 86 1.42 -0.42 9.16
N ILE A 87 0.98 0.05 7.99
CA ILE A 87 0.25 1.31 7.82
C ILE A 87 -0.91 1.11 6.84
N PRO A 88 -2.00 1.87 6.97
CA PRO A 88 -3.13 1.78 6.04
C PRO A 88 -2.76 2.31 4.64
N PHE A 89 -3.54 1.88 3.66
CA PHE A 89 -3.59 2.51 2.34
C PHE A 89 -4.38 3.82 2.43
N LYS A 90 -3.97 4.82 1.67
CA LYS A 90 -4.75 6.04 1.56
C LYS A 90 -5.84 5.85 0.53
N PHE A 91 -7.06 6.24 0.87
CA PHE A 91 -8.14 6.30 -0.11
C PHE A 91 -7.78 7.29 -1.23
N ASN A 92 -8.06 6.88 -2.47
CA ASN A 92 -7.88 7.70 -3.67
C ASN A 92 -6.53 8.44 -3.77
N ALA A 93 -5.45 7.78 -3.31
CA ALA A 93 -4.11 8.34 -3.27
C ALA A 93 -3.69 8.91 -4.63
N ASP A 94 -3.13 10.12 -4.61
CA ASP A 94 -2.60 10.81 -5.81
C ASP A 94 -3.66 11.03 -6.90
N GLY A 95 -4.93 11.13 -6.52
CA GLY A 95 -6.05 11.33 -7.44
C GLY A 95 -6.45 10.07 -8.23
N GLN A 96 -5.86 8.92 -7.91
CA GLN A 96 -6.22 7.63 -8.51
C GLN A 96 -7.18 6.88 -7.60
N THR A 97 -8.35 6.48 -8.11
CA THR A 97 -9.33 5.73 -7.33
C THR A 97 -8.76 4.40 -6.85
N ASN A 98 -8.77 4.16 -5.54
CA ASN A 98 -8.41 2.89 -4.88
C ASN A 98 -9.00 2.87 -3.46
N PRO A 99 -9.84 1.86 -3.12
CA PRO A 99 -10.36 0.82 -4.00
C PRO A 99 -11.46 1.35 -4.93
N TYR A 100 -11.75 0.64 -6.02
CA TYR A 100 -12.90 0.92 -6.88
C TYR A 100 -14.15 0.32 -6.28
N PHE A 101 -15.16 1.13 -6.02
CA PHE A 101 -16.47 0.65 -5.60
C PHE A 101 -17.18 0.00 -6.79
N LEU A 102 -17.65 -1.22 -6.57
CA LEU A 102 -18.37 -2.00 -7.58
C LEU A 102 -19.89 -1.95 -7.37
N THR A 103 -20.33 -1.61 -6.15
CA THR A 103 -21.74 -1.46 -5.77
C THR A 103 -22.05 -0.08 -5.20
N ASP A 104 -23.31 0.32 -5.29
CA ASP A 104 -23.88 1.48 -4.57
C ASP A 104 -24.17 1.17 -3.09
N GLU A 105 -24.75 2.15 -2.39
CA GLU A 105 -25.13 2.03 -0.97
C GLU A 105 -26.26 1.02 -0.73
N GLU A 106 -27.03 0.65 -1.77
CA GLU A 106 -28.07 -0.36 -1.73
C GLU A 106 -27.56 -1.77 -2.09
N GLY A 107 -26.25 -1.89 -2.36
CA GLY A 107 -25.60 -3.15 -2.72
C GLY A 107 -25.87 -3.63 -4.15
N LYS A 108 -26.31 -2.74 -5.05
CA LYS A 108 -26.51 -3.03 -6.48
C LYS A 108 -25.26 -2.64 -7.28
N LEU A 109 -24.91 -3.44 -8.28
CA LEU A 109 -23.79 -3.15 -9.19
C LEU A 109 -23.99 -1.82 -9.94
N LEU A 110 -22.92 -1.04 -10.03
CA LEU A 110 -22.91 0.20 -10.81
C LEU A 110 -22.93 -0.10 -12.33
N GLU A 111 -23.50 0.81 -13.12
CA GLU A 111 -23.76 0.55 -14.56
C GLU A 111 -22.50 0.69 -15.45
N ASN A 112 -21.51 1.50 -15.04
CA ASN A 112 -20.29 1.78 -15.80
C ASN A 112 -19.04 1.38 -15.00
N LEU A 113 -18.89 0.09 -14.74
CA LEU A 113 -17.74 -0.41 -13.98
C LEU A 113 -16.48 -0.48 -14.87
N PRO A 114 -15.33 0.01 -14.38
CA PRO A 114 -14.06 -0.15 -15.08
C PRO A 114 -13.59 -1.62 -15.09
N ILE A 115 -14.21 -2.49 -14.28
CA ILE A 115 -13.75 -3.83 -13.96
C ILE A 115 -14.93 -4.80 -14.07
N HIS A 116 -14.69 -5.96 -14.68
CA HIS A 116 -15.69 -7.01 -14.82
C HIS A 116 -15.83 -7.82 -13.52
N VAL A 117 -17.01 -7.77 -12.91
CA VAL A 117 -17.31 -8.49 -11.66
C VAL A 117 -17.86 -9.87 -11.99
N LYS A 118 -17.31 -10.92 -11.37
CA LYS A 118 -17.85 -12.28 -11.53
C LYS A 118 -19.18 -12.40 -10.79
N GLU A 119 -20.18 -12.96 -11.46
CA GLU A 119 -21.53 -13.15 -10.90
C GLU A 119 -21.51 -13.89 -9.55
N LYS A 120 -20.65 -14.92 -9.42
CA LYS A 120 -20.47 -15.68 -8.18
C LYS A 120 -19.99 -14.83 -7.00
N GLU A 121 -19.13 -13.84 -7.24
CA GLU A 121 -18.61 -12.95 -6.20
C GLU A 121 -19.68 -11.95 -5.76
N TYR A 122 -20.41 -11.39 -6.73
CA TYR A 122 -21.56 -10.53 -6.45
C TYR A 122 -22.67 -11.25 -5.68
N GLU A 123 -23.00 -12.49 -6.04
CA GLU A 123 -23.99 -13.30 -5.30
C GLU A 123 -23.56 -13.55 -3.85
N LYS A 124 -22.28 -13.83 -3.60
CA LYS A 124 -21.74 -14.03 -2.25
C LYS A 124 -21.88 -12.75 -1.44
N PHE A 125 -21.47 -11.61 -1.99
CA PHE A 125 -21.63 -10.29 -1.37
C PHE A 125 -23.10 -10.03 -1.03
N ARG A 126 -24.01 -10.20 -2.00
CA ARG A 126 -25.44 -9.90 -1.83
C ARG A 126 -26.10 -10.73 -0.71
N LYS A 127 -25.70 -11.99 -0.56
CA LYS A 127 -26.19 -12.87 0.52
C LYS A 127 -25.84 -12.35 1.91
N VAL A 128 -24.65 -11.76 2.06
CA VAL A 128 -24.21 -11.18 3.33
C VAL A 128 -24.80 -9.79 3.54
N TYR A 129 -24.86 -9.00 2.47
CA TYR A 129 -25.44 -7.65 2.46
C TYR A 129 -26.88 -7.63 2.97
N GLN A 130 -27.73 -8.54 2.49
CA GLN A 130 -29.13 -8.64 2.92
C GLN A 130 -29.34 -8.97 4.40
N LYS A 131 -28.31 -9.41 5.12
CA LYS A 131 -28.42 -9.83 6.52
C LYS A 131 -27.95 -8.76 7.51
N ARG A 132 -27.42 -7.62 7.05
CA ARG A 132 -26.84 -6.58 7.92
C ARG A 132 -27.31 -5.18 7.59
N ASP A 133 -27.68 -4.46 8.65
CA ASP A 133 -28.14 -3.06 8.58
C ASP A 133 -27.17 -2.04 9.20
N LYS A 134 -26.07 -2.47 9.84
CA LYS A 134 -25.30 -1.59 10.76
C LYS A 134 -24.01 -0.99 10.21
N VAL A 135 -23.41 -1.55 9.16
CA VAL A 135 -22.12 -1.12 8.63
C VAL A 135 -22.25 -0.90 7.14
N LYS A 136 -21.72 0.24 6.65
CA LYS A 136 -21.68 0.56 5.22
C LYS A 136 -20.75 -0.44 4.54
N MET A 137 -21.31 -1.24 3.64
CA MET A 137 -20.63 -2.38 3.06
C MET A 137 -20.80 -2.39 1.55
N TYR A 138 -19.68 -2.52 0.85
CA TYR A 138 -19.63 -2.45 -0.61
C TYR A 138 -18.83 -3.62 -1.17
N LEU A 139 -19.20 -4.08 -2.35
CA LEU A 139 -18.27 -4.86 -3.15
C LEU A 139 -17.28 -3.88 -3.77
N ALA A 140 -15.99 -4.16 -3.66
CA ALA A 140 -14.94 -3.28 -4.15
C ALA A 140 -13.79 -4.07 -4.77
N HIS A 141 -13.03 -3.39 -5.63
CA HIS A 141 -11.83 -3.91 -6.24
C HIS A 141 -10.62 -3.10 -5.76
N GLY A 142 -9.71 -3.77 -5.06
CA GLY A 142 -8.48 -3.18 -4.53
C GLY A 142 -7.27 -3.58 -5.35
N TYR A 143 -6.27 -2.70 -5.41
CA TYR A 143 -4.96 -3.01 -6.00
C TYR A 143 -3.84 -2.38 -5.18
N LYS A 144 -2.63 -2.94 -5.34
CA LYS A 144 -1.38 -2.36 -4.83
C LYS A 144 -0.67 -1.62 -5.96
N LYS A 145 0.10 -0.60 -5.59
CA LYS A 145 1.00 0.09 -6.52
C LYS A 145 2.41 -0.48 -6.38
N ARG A 146 3.13 -0.53 -7.49
CA ARG A 146 4.59 -0.68 -7.53
C ARG A 146 5.17 0.42 -8.40
N HIS A 147 6.42 0.73 -8.13
CA HIS A 147 7.15 1.77 -8.82
C HIS A 147 8.30 1.18 -9.62
N TYR A 148 8.59 1.76 -10.77
CA TYR A 148 9.82 1.48 -11.51
C TYR A 148 10.39 2.78 -12.07
N TYR A 149 11.68 2.74 -12.38
CA TYR A 149 12.33 3.80 -13.11
C TYR A 149 12.16 3.57 -14.61
N ASP A 150 11.72 4.60 -15.31
CA ASP A 150 11.79 4.64 -16.76
C ASP A 150 13.25 4.45 -17.20
N SER A 151 13.48 3.52 -18.15
CA SER A 151 14.82 3.15 -18.55
C SER A 151 15.59 4.26 -19.28
N GLU A 152 14.88 5.22 -19.87
CA GLU A 152 15.46 6.31 -20.66
C GLU A 152 15.56 7.60 -19.85
N THR A 153 14.52 7.96 -19.10
CA THR A 153 14.44 9.25 -18.40
C THR A 153 14.85 9.19 -16.93
N MET A 154 14.92 7.98 -16.33
CA MET A 154 15.07 7.79 -14.87
C MET A 154 13.94 8.42 -14.06
N GLU A 155 12.81 8.78 -14.68
CA GLU A 155 11.62 9.24 -13.97
C GLU A 155 10.89 8.05 -13.33
N THR A 156 10.20 8.32 -12.23
CA THR A 156 9.39 7.30 -11.54
C THR A 156 8.07 7.09 -12.28
N GLN A 157 7.79 5.84 -12.62
CA GLN A 157 6.49 5.40 -13.14
C GLN A 157 5.83 4.41 -12.16
N GLU A 158 4.50 4.33 -12.23
CA GLU A 158 3.67 3.47 -11.37
C GLU A 158 2.92 2.43 -12.20
N TYR A 159 2.79 1.22 -11.69
CA TYR A 159 1.87 0.21 -12.22
C TYR A 159 1.07 -0.47 -11.12
N LYS A 160 -0.11 -0.98 -11.50
CA LYS A 160 -1.02 -1.70 -10.61
C LYS A 160 -0.64 -3.18 -10.56
N MET A 161 -0.73 -3.78 -9.37
CA MET A 161 -0.44 -5.19 -9.13
C MET A 161 -1.27 -5.70 -7.94
N GLY A 162 -1.49 -7.01 -7.85
CA GLY A 162 -2.23 -7.60 -6.73
C GLY A 162 -3.67 -7.09 -6.72
N GLU A 163 -4.32 -7.17 -7.87
CA GLU A 163 -5.71 -6.79 -8.08
C GLU A 163 -6.63 -7.89 -7.53
N HIS A 164 -7.53 -7.51 -6.61
CA HIS A 164 -8.45 -8.45 -5.99
C HIS A 164 -9.83 -7.82 -5.76
N ASP A 165 -10.87 -8.62 -5.99
CA ASP A 165 -12.23 -8.29 -5.59
C ASP A 165 -12.46 -8.69 -4.13
N GLY A 166 -13.17 -7.84 -3.38
CA GLY A 166 -13.32 -7.97 -1.94
C GLY A 166 -14.54 -7.25 -1.41
N VAL A 167 -14.87 -7.53 -0.16
CA VAL A 167 -15.86 -6.75 0.59
C VAL A 167 -15.16 -5.63 1.32
N LEU A 168 -15.58 -4.40 1.08
CA LEU A 168 -15.11 -3.21 1.79
C LEU A 168 -16.14 -2.80 2.84
N LEU A 169 -15.69 -2.73 4.09
CA LEU A 169 -16.45 -2.22 5.23
C LEU A 169 -15.96 -0.82 5.55
N ILE A 170 -16.86 0.17 5.61
CA ILE A 170 -16.51 1.55 5.94
C ILE A 170 -16.98 1.85 7.36
N TYR A 171 -16.05 2.29 8.19
CA TYR A 171 -16.27 2.70 9.57
C TYR A 171 -15.95 4.17 9.75
N GLU A 172 -16.81 4.86 10.48
CA GLU A 172 -16.61 6.25 10.85
C GLU A 172 -15.70 6.33 12.07
N LEU A 173 -14.61 7.07 11.96
CA LEU A 173 -13.70 7.38 13.05
C LEU A 173 -13.86 8.85 13.49
N PRO A 174 -13.51 9.18 14.75
CA PRO A 174 -13.44 10.55 15.20
C PRO A 174 -12.48 11.38 14.33
N ASP A 175 -12.91 12.56 13.89
CA ASP A 175 -12.19 13.44 12.96
C ASP A 175 -10.85 13.97 13.54
N THR A 176 -9.76 13.33 13.14
CA THR A 176 -8.35 13.68 13.43
C THR A 176 -7.86 14.88 12.63
N VAL A 177 -8.51 15.27 11.53
CA VAL A 177 -8.16 16.47 10.74
C VAL A 177 -8.56 17.76 11.45
N LYS A 178 -9.68 17.76 12.19
CA LYS A 178 -10.00 18.84 13.14
C LYS A 178 -8.94 19.01 14.24
N GLU A 179 -8.18 17.96 14.53
CA GLU A 179 -7.08 17.97 15.52
C GLU A 179 -5.73 18.43 14.94
N LYS A 180 -5.66 18.82 13.65
CA LYS A 180 -4.43 19.22 12.93
C LYS A 180 -3.33 18.16 12.94
N LYS A 181 -3.70 16.88 12.97
CA LYS A 181 -2.75 15.77 12.92
C LYS A 181 -2.14 15.61 11.52
N THR A 182 -0.85 15.31 11.49
CA THR A 182 -0.13 14.86 10.30
C THR A 182 -0.62 13.48 9.87
N GLU A 183 -0.36 13.09 8.62
CA GLU A 183 -0.75 11.77 8.09
C GLU A 183 -0.15 10.62 8.92
N ALA A 184 1.09 10.77 9.40
CA ALA A 184 1.71 9.80 10.29
C ALA A 184 0.99 9.68 11.65
N GLU A 185 0.50 10.78 12.21
CA GLU A 185 -0.28 10.77 13.45
C GLU A 185 -1.67 10.14 13.26
N ALA A 186 -2.27 10.32 12.08
CA ALA A 186 -3.51 9.64 11.70
C ALA A 186 -3.29 8.12 11.58
N TYR A 187 -2.21 7.69 10.92
CA TYR A 187 -1.87 6.27 10.81
C TYR A 187 -1.54 5.65 12.18
N ALA A 188 -0.86 6.38 13.05
CA ALA A 188 -0.59 5.93 14.42
C ALA A 188 -1.88 5.73 15.23
N ALA A 189 -2.90 6.56 15.01
CA ALA A 189 -4.18 6.45 15.71
C ALA A 189 -4.95 5.16 15.38
N VAL A 190 -4.78 4.63 14.16
CA VAL A 190 -5.45 3.39 13.71
C VAL A 190 -4.54 2.16 13.78
N TRP A 191 -3.30 2.32 14.26
CA TRP A 191 -2.28 1.26 14.25
C TRP A 191 -2.66 0.06 15.11
N ASP A 192 -3.12 0.28 16.34
CA ASP A 192 -3.52 -0.80 17.26
C ASP A 192 -4.66 -1.64 16.67
N ILE A 193 -5.66 -0.99 16.09
CA ILE A 193 -6.78 -1.64 15.40
C ILE A 193 -6.28 -2.43 14.20
N MET A 194 -5.36 -1.86 13.41
CA MET A 194 -4.76 -2.54 12.26
C MET A 194 -3.99 -3.79 12.68
N MET A 195 -3.23 -3.74 13.77
CA MET A 195 -2.51 -4.91 14.29
C MET A 195 -3.45 -6.01 14.78
N GLU A 196 -4.53 -5.64 15.44
CA GLU A 196 -5.55 -6.61 15.85
C GLU A 196 -6.29 -7.22 14.66
N LEU A 197 -6.61 -6.43 13.63
CA LEU A 197 -7.14 -6.91 12.37
C LEU A 197 -6.17 -7.87 11.68
N GLN A 198 -4.87 -7.58 11.61
CA GLN A 198 -3.90 -8.51 11.02
C GLN A 198 -3.76 -9.81 11.81
N LYS A 199 -3.92 -9.76 13.13
CA LYS A 199 -3.85 -10.95 13.99
C LYS A 199 -5.06 -11.87 13.81
N GLU A 200 -6.27 -11.32 13.75
CA GLU A 200 -7.52 -12.10 13.74
C GLU A 200 -8.09 -12.30 12.31
N LEU A 201 -7.74 -11.41 11.38
CA LEU A 201 -8.14 -11.39 9.97
C LEU A 201 -6.88 -11.18 9.08
N PRO A 202 -5.97 -12.17 9.02
CA PRO A 202 -4.74 -12.05 8.24
C PRO A 202 -5.06 -11.84 6.75
N ASN A 203 -4.34 -10.93 6.11
CA ASN A 203 -4.54 -10.46 4.72
C ASN A 203 -5.72 -9.49 4.53
N SER A 204 -6.36 -9.04 5.60
CA SER A 204 -7.24 -7.86 5.50
C SER A 204 -6.40 -6.63 5.12
N VAL A 205 -6.96 -5.74 4.31
CA VAL A 205 -6.30 -4.49 3.92
C VAL A 205 -7.04 -3.34 4.56
N VAL A 206 -6.32 -2.46 5.25
CA VAL A 206 -6.91 -1.27 5.86
C VAL A 206 -6.69 -0.07 4.95
N TYR A 207 -7.75 0.70 4.73
CA TYR A 207 -7.75 1.98 4.06
C TYR A 207 -8.08 3.10 5.06
N TYR A 208 -7.55 4.29 4.82
CA TYR A 208 -7.78 5.48 5.64
C TYR A 208 -7.91 6.73 4.76
N GLY A 209 -8.87 7.61 5.08
CA GLY A 209 -9.09 8.85 4.32
C GLY A 209 -10.36 9.59 4.73
N GLN A 210 -10.76 10.60 3.95
CA GLN A 210 -11.96 11.43 4.16
C GLN A 210 -12.79 11.58 2.88
N ASP A 211 -12.70 10.61 1.98
CA ASP A 211 -13.09 10.78 0.58
C ASP A 211 -14.56 10.42 0.32
N PHE A 212 -15.20 9.61 1.18
CA PHE A 212 -16.51 9.01 0.87
C PHE A 212 -17.66 9.53 1.75
N LEU A 213 -17.42 9.87 3.03
CA LEU A 213 -18.44 10.31 3.98
C LEU A 213 -18.48 11.82 4.07
N GLN A 214 -19.49 12.41 3.42
CA GLN A 214 -19.92 13.78 3.67
C GLN A 214 -21.35 13.77 4.19
N GLU A 215 -21.51 13.96 5.50
CA GLU A 215 -22.82 14.24 6.09
C GLU A 215 -22.88 15.71 6.51
N GLU A 216 -23.85 16.45 5.96
CA GLU A 216 -24.18 17.83 6.33
C GLU A 216 -22.98 18.82 6.36
N GLY A 217 -22.00 18.64 5.47
CA GLY A 217 -20.82 19.49 5.38
C GLY A 217 -19.75 19.23 6.47
N LYS A 218 -19.93 18.20 7.30
CA LYS A 218 -18.89 17.69 8.20
C LYS A 218 -18.15 16.55 7.50
N ARG A 219 -16.83 16.67 7.42
CA ARG A 219 -15.95 15.56 7.04
C ARG A 219 -15.65 14.74 8.29
N PHE A 220 -15.61 13.42 8.11
CA PHE A 220 -15.19 12.47 9.12
C PHE A 220 -14.00 11.69 8.57
N ASP A 221 -13.18 11.15 9.47
CA ASP A 221 -12.19 10.18 9.05
C ASP A 221 -12.86 8.83 8.88
N GLU A 222 -12.39 8.12 7.86
CA GLU A 222 -12.96 6.88 7.42
C GLU A 222 -11.90 5.81 7.49
N MET A 223 -12.24 4.69 8.11
CA MET A 223 -11.44 3.49 8.06
C MET A 223 -12.17 2.46 7.19
N GLY A 224 -11.54 2.09 6.09
CA GLY A 224 -11.97 0.97 5.27
C GLY A 224 -11.31 -0.32 5.73
N VAL A 225 -12.07 -1.35 6.03
CA VAL A 225 -11.54 -2.72 6.18
C VAL A 225 -11.94 -3.51 4.94
N PHE A 226 -10.95 -3.80 4.10
CA PHE A 226 -11.12 -4.57 2.88
C PHE A 226 -10.77 -6.03 3.11
N LEU A 227 -11.70 -6.90 2.74
CA LEU A 227 -11.61 -8.35 2.88
C LEU A 227 -11.60 -8.99 1.47
N PRO A 228 -10.42 -9.28 0.90
CA PRO A 228 -10.30 -9.96 -0.39
C PRO A 228 -11.07 -11.29 -0.39
N LEU A 229 -11.95 -11.48 -1.37
CA LEU A 229 -12.78 -12.70 -1.44
C LEU A 229 -11.94 -13.96 -1.66
N GLU A 230 -10.75 -13.83 -2.24
CA GLU A 230 -9.79 -14.93 -2.36
C GLU A 230 -9.44 -15.57 -1.01
N HIS A 231 -9.37 -14.77 0.07
CA HIS A 231 -9.00 -15.25 1.41
C HIS A 231 -10.20 -15.37 2.35
N PHE A 232 -11.23 -14.54 2.17
CA PHE A 232 -12.32 -14.39 3.14
C PHE A 232 -13.68 -14.88 2.63
N SER A 233 -13.76 -15.45 1.43
CA SER A 233 -15.06 -15.87 0.92
C SER A 233 -15.68 -17.04 1.68
N ASP A 234 -14.86 -17.87 2.32
CA ASP A 234 -15.33 -18.89 3.26
C ASP A 234 -15.66 -18.23 4.59
N ARG A 235 -16.87 -18.43 5.10
CA ARG A 235 -17.34 -17.82 6.36
C ARG A 235 -17.24 -16.28 6.39
N LEU A 236 -17.41 -15.64 5.24
CA LEU A 236 -17.39 -14.18 5.07
C LEU A 236 -18.20 -13.43 6.15
N GLU A 237 -19.40 -13.92 6.48
CA GLU A 237 -20.23 -13.35 7.55
C GLU A 237 -19.47 -13.24 8.88
N ARG A 238 -18.79 -14.31 9.29
CA ARG A 238 -18.01 -14.35 10.54
C ARG A 238 -16.80 -13.43 10.49
N HIS A 239 -16.15 -13.30 9.34
CA HIS A 239 -15.02 -12.38 9.18
C HIS A 239 -15.45 -10.93 9.33
N ILE A 240 -16.60 -10.57 8.76
CA ILE A 240 -17.18 -9.24 8.92
C ILE A 240 -17.65 -9.02 10.38
N GLU A 241 -18.16 -10.05 11.09
CA GLU A 241 -18.51 -9.91 12.52
C GLU A 241 -17.27 -9.59 13.35
N LYS A 242 -16.17 -10.28 13.04
CA LYS A 242 -14.90 -10.08 13.71
C LYS A 242 -14.30 -8.71 13.44
N ALA A 243 -14.40 -8.21 12.21
CA ALA A 243 -13.97 -6.85 11.86
C ALA A 243 -14.76 -5.81 12.68
N ASP A 244 -16.09 -5.93 12.75
CA ASP A 244 -16.92 -5.03 13.55
C ASP A 244 -16.56 -5.06 15.04
N GLN A 245 -16.29 -6.25 15.60
CA GLN A 245 -15.86 -6.41 16.99
C GLN A 245 -14.56 -5.67 17.27
N ILE A 246 -13.57 -5.81 16.38
CA ILE A 246 -12.26 -5.18 16.53
C ILE A 246 -12.37 -3.66 16.42
N VAL A 247 -13.05 -3.14 15.39
CA VAL A 247 -13.12 -1.69 15.16
C VAL A 247 -13.96 -0.97 16.22
N TYR A 248 -15.07 -1.58 16.68
CA TYR A 248 -15.89 -0.98 17.74
C TYR A 248 -15.46 -1.34 19.16
N GLY A 249 -14.39 -2.14 19.33
CA GLY A 249 -13.90 -2.60 20.63
C GLY A 249 -14.91 -3.42 21.44
N LYS A 250 -15.65 -4.32 20.78
CA LYS A 250 -16.72 -5.15 21.37
C LYS A 250 -16.35 -6.63 21.49
#